data_AF-A0A934IJE3-F1
#
_entry.id   AF-A0A934IJE3-F1
#
_cell.length_a   1.000
_cell.length_b   1.000
_cell.length_c   1.000
_cell.angle_alpha   90.00
_cell.angle_beta   90.00
_cell.angle_gamma   90.00
#
_symmetry.space_group_name_H-M   'P 1'
#
loop_
_entity.id
_entity.type
_entity.pdbx_description
1 polymer ?
#
loop_
_entity_poly.entity_id
_entity_poly.type
_entity_poly.pdbx_seq_one_letter_code
_entity_poly.pdbx_strand_id
1 'polypeptide(L)' 'MSILSDVVKELFGMFLADLRLAVGIFVLVGVVAFLLQGLHVASLIGAAVLVIGSLALLVEAAMRKARR' A
#
# COMPACT_ATOMS: atom_id res chain seq x y z
N MET A 1 10.74 -30.51 -10.97
CA MET A 1 9.35 -30.39 -11.42
C MET A 1 8.46 -31.01 -10.36
N SER A 2 8.02 -30.18 -9.41
CA SER A 2 6.99 -30.58 -8.45
C SER A 2 6.01 -29.42 -8.45
N ILE A 3 4.78 -29.70 -8.87
CA ILE A 3 3.67 -28.74 -8.93
C ILE A 3 3.53 -27.99 -7.60
N LEU A 4 3.82 -28.66 -6.47
CA LEU A 4 3.84 -28.05 -5.15
C LEU A 4 4.81 -26.86 -5.05
N SER A 5 6.02 -26.99 -5.60
CA SER A 5 7.05 -25.94 -5.53
C SER A 5 6.69 -24.73 -6.40
N ASP A 6 6.01 -24.95 -7.52
CA ASP A 6 5.62 -23.87 -8.43
C ASP A 6 4.44 -23.09 -7.85
N VAL A 7 3.44 -23.78 -7.31
CA VAL A 7 2.31 -23.15 -6.60
C VAL A 7 2.79 -22.35 -5.40
N VAL A 8 3.72 -22.87 -4.59
CA VAL A 8 4.28 -22.14 -3.44
C VAL A 8 4.99 -20.87 -3.91
N LYS A 9 5.82 -20.94 -4.96
CA LYS A 9 6.49 -19.74 -5.51
C LYS A 9 5.50 -18.69 -6.00
N GLU A 10 4.44 -19.12 -6.68
CA GLU A 10 3.42 -18.22 -7.23
C GLU A 10 2.59 -17.58 -6.11
N LEU A 11 2.23 -18.37 -5.08
CA LEU A 11 1.54 -17.88 -3.88
C LEU A 11 2.40 -16.83 -3.16
N PHE A 12 3.69 -17.13 -2.93
CA PHE A 12 4.62 -16.18 -2.33
C PHE A 12 4.80 -14.92 -3.19
N GLY A 13 4.79 -15.05 -4.51
CA GLY A 13 4.86 -13.91 -5.43
C GLY A 13 3.65 -12.97 -5.31
N MET A 14 2.45 -13.54 -5.19
CA MET A 14 1.21 -12.78 -5.01
C MET A 14 1.16 -12.12 -3.62
N PHE A 15 1.40 -12.90 -2.57
CA PHE A 15 1.44 -12.42 -1.19
C PHE A 15 2.50 -11.33 -0.97
N LEU A 16 3.66 -11.40 -1.62
CA LEU A 16 4.69 -10.38 -1.48
C LEU A 16 4.30 -9.06 -2.16
N ALA A 17 3.57 -9.14 -3.29
CA ALA A 17 2.99 -7.96 -3.92
C ALA A 17 1.93 -7.31 -3.03
N ASP A 18 1.05 -8.13 -2.44
CA ASP A 18 0.01 -7.69 -1.51
C ASP A 18 0.59 -7.15 -0.19
N LEU A 19 1.65 -7.78 0.34
CA LEU A 19 2.36 -7.31 1.53
C LEU A 19 2.94 -5.92 1.32
N ARG A 20 3.54 -5.65 0.16
CA ARG A 20 4.12 -4.32 -0.11
C ARG A 20 3.04 -3.25 -0.23
N LEU A 21 1.90 -3.58 -0.82
CA LEU A 21 0.74 -2.67 -0.85
C LEU A 21 0.26 -2.39 0.58
N ALA A 22 0.14 -3.43 1.41
CA ALA A 22 -0.24 -3.29 2.82
C ALA A 22 0.75 -2.43 3.60
N VAL A 23 2.06 -2.61 3.42
CA VAL A 23 3.09 -1.74 4.04
C VAL A 23 2.90 -0.29 3.58
N GLY A 24 2.64 -0.04 2.30
CA GLY A 24 2.37 1.31 1.78
C GLY A 24 1.17 1.97 2.47
N ILE A 25 0.09 1.20 2.66
CA ILE A 25 -1.11 1.67 3.38
C ILE A 25 -0.76 2.00 4.85
N PHE A 26 -0.06 1.10 5.55
CA PHE A 26 0.35 1.33 6.93
C PHE A 26 1.25 2.57 7.08
N VAL A 27 2.18 2.78 6.16
CA VAL A 27 3.04 3.98 6.14
C VAL A 27 2.19 5.23 5.92
N LEU A 28 1.30 5.24 4.93
CA LEU A 28 0.42 6.38 4.66
C LEU A 28 -0.44 6.74 5.88
N VAL A 29 -1.09 5.74 6.48
CA VAL A 29 -1.91 5.93 7.67
C VAL A 29 -1.07 6.43 8.84
N GLY A 30 0.13 5.87 9.05
CA GLY A 30 1.06 6.32 10.08
C GLY A 30 1.50 7.77 9.89
N VAL A 31 1.78 8.18 8.64
CA VAL A 31 2.08 9.57 8.28
C VAL A 31 0.89 10.46 8.63
N VAL A 32 -0.32 10.12 8.20
CA VAL A 32 -1.49 10.97 8.49
C VAL A 32 -1.79 11.04 9.99
N ALA A 33 -1.65 9.93 10.72
CA ALA A 33 -1.78 9.91 12.17
C ALA A 33 -0.75 10.83 12.84
N PHE A 34 0.49 10.82 12.37
CA PHE A 34 1.54 11.73 12.84
C PHE A 34 1.24 13.20 12.50
N LEU A 35 0.72 13.51 11.31
CA LEU A 35 0.29 14.88 10.98
C LEU A 35 -0.82 15.37 11.93
N LEU A 36 -1.83 14.53 12.18
CA LEU A 36 -2.99 14.91 12.98
C LEU A 36 -2.65 15.00 14.48
N GLN A 37 -1.92 14.04 15.03
CA GLN A 37 -1.65 13.98 16.48
C GLN A 37 -0.31 14.61 16.88
N GLY A 38 0.70 14.55 16.00
CA GLY A 38 2.03 15.10 16.27
C GLY A 38 2.12 16.59 15.93
N LEU A 39 1.63 16.98 14.75
CA LEU A 39 1.70 18.37 14.26
C LEU A 39 0.40 19.17 14.46
N HIS A 40 -0.67 18.55 14.96
CA HIS A 40 -1.99 19.17 15.13
C HIS A 40 -2.50 19.87 13.86
N VAL A 41 -2.18 19.31 12.69
CA VAL A 41 -2.63 19.85 11.41
C VAL A 41 -4.16 19.79 11.33
N ALA A 42 -4.78 20.76 10.65
CA ALA A 42 -6.22 20.77 10.43
C ALA A 42 -6.70 19.42 9.86
N SER A 43 -7.77 18.88 10.46
CA SER A 43 -8.34 17.57 10.11
C SER A 43 -8.64 17.44 8.60
N LEU A 44 -9.07 18.54 7.96
CA LEU A 44 -9.34 18.58 6.52
C LEU A 44 -8.09 18.28 5.67
N ILE A 45 -6.92 18.77 6.08
CA ILE A 45 -5.64 18.51 5.39
C ILE A 45 -5.24 17.05 5.57
N GLY A 46 -5.35 16.50 6.79
CA GLY A 46 -5.08 15.08 7.03
C GLY A 46 -5.99 14.16 6.21
N ALA A 47 -7.28 14.49 6.12
CA ALA A 47 -8.24 13.77 5.28
C ALA A 47 -7.89 13.87 3.78
N ALA A 48 -7.51 15.06 3.29
CA ALA A 48 -7.08 15.24 1.91
C ALA A 48 -5.83 14.40 1.58
N VAL A 49 -4.84 14.37 2.48
CA VAL A 49 -3.63 13.55 2.32
C VAL A 49 -3.96 12.06 2.28
N LEU A 50 -4.89 11.60 3.13
CA LEU A 50 -5.37 10.21 3.13
C LEU A 50 -6.04 9.83 1.81
N VAL A 51 -6.94 10.68 1.30
CA VAL A 51 -7.65 10.43 0.03
C VAL A 51 -6.68 10.42 -1.14
N ILE A 52 -5.80 11.43 -1.24
CA ILE A 52 -4.84 11.53 -2.34
C ILE A 52 -3.83 10.38 -2.27
N GLY A 53 -3.29 10.10 -1.08
CA GLY A 53 -2.32 9.03 -0.89
C GLY A 53 -2.89 7.64 -1.16
N SER A 54 -4.15 7.36 -0.79
CA SER A 54 -4.79 6.08 -1.07
C SER A 54 -5.04 5.87 -2.56
N LEU A 55 -5.45 6.92 -3.29
CA LEU A 55 -5.56 6.88 -4.75
C LEU A 55 -4.20 6.67 -5.41
N ALA A 56 -3.15 7.34 -4.94
CA ALA A 56 -1.80 7.15 -5.45
C ALA A 56 -1.30 5.71 -5.27
N LEU A 57 -1.51 5.11 -4.09
CA LEU A 57 -1.17 3.70 -3.83
C LEU A 57 -1.94 2.74 -4.75
N LEU A 58 -3.23 3.00 -4.98
CA LEU A 58 -4.04 2.21 -5.91
C LEU A 58 -3.52 2.30 -7.35
N VAL A 59 -3.24 3.52 -7.82
CA VAL A 59 -2.70 3.75 -9.17
C VAL A 59 -1.34 3.08 -9.31
N GLU A 60 -0.46 3.22 -8.32
CA GLU A 60 0.86 2.60 -8.34
C GLU A 60 0.75 1.06 -8.37
N ALA A 61 -0.15 0.47 -7.57
CA ALA A 61 -0.42 -0.95 -7.57
C ALA A 61 -0.94 -1.43 -8.93
N ALA A 62 -1.91 -0.72 -9.51
CA ALA A 62 -2.50 -1.04 -10.81
C ALA A 62 -1.47 -0.92 -11.94
N MET A 63 -0.74 0.20 -12.02
CA MET A 63 0.31 0.41 -13.02
C MET A 63 1.41 -0.63 -12.93
N ARG A 64 1.80 -1.01 -11.71
CA ARG A 64 2.83 -2.01 -11.51
C ARG A 64 2.38 -3.40 -11.96
N LYS A 65 1.12 -3.74 -11.72
CA LYS A 65 0.53 -5.00 -12.20
C LYS A 65 0.34 -5.00 -13.72
N ALA A 66 0.09 -3.84 -14.34
CA ALA A 66 0.02 -3.69 -15.80
C ALA A 66 1.39 -3.71 -16.49
N ARG A 67 2.47 -3.39 -15.76
CA ARG A 67 3.85 -3.36 -16.28
C ARG A 67 4.60 -4.68 -16.09
N ARG A 68 4.07 -5.61 -15.29
CA ARG A 68 4.54 -6.99 -15.15
C ARG A 68 3.74 -7.90 -16.04
#